data_AF-A0A257X1B6-F1
#
_entry.id   AF-A0A257X1B6-F1
#
_cell.length_a   1.000
_cell.length_b   1.000
_cell.length_c   1.000
_cell.angle_alpha   90.00
_cell.angle_beta   90.00
_cell.angle_gamma   90.00
#
_symmetry.space_group_name_H-M   'P 1'
#
loop_
_entity.id
_entity.type
_entity.pdbx_description
1 polymer ?
#
loop_
_entity_poly.entity_id
_entity_poly.type
_entity_poly.pdbx_seq_one_letter_code
_entity_poly.pdbx_strand_id
1 'polypeptide(L)'
;MDALCGIPNRRAYSADYPSFVEAADDGLIKSVGIMDIDNFKAYNDRYGHAAGDLVLRQIGSLLRGKLSPEDMVFRIGGEEFLFACKTREAADAL
;
A
#
# COMPACT_ATOMS: atom_id res chain seq x y z
N MET A 1 -7.55 1.77 -10.22
CA MET A 1 -6.64 2.86 -9.78
C MET A 1 -7.39 3.76 -8.81
N ASP A 2 -6.72 4.15 -7.73
CA ASP A 2 -7.13 5.24 -6.85
C ASP A 2 -6.72 6.58 -7.47
N ALA A 3 -7.68 7.49 -7.59
CA ALA A 3 -7.47 8.77 -8.26
C ALA A 3 -6.64 9.76 -7.41
N LEU A 4 -6.65 9.58 -6.08
CA LEU A 4 -5.95 10.50 -5.18
C LEU A 4 -4.46 10.20 -5.13
N CYS A 5 -4.10 8.95 -4.83
CA CYS A 5 -2.72 8.51 -4.59
C CYS A 5 -2.00 8.03 -5.85
N GLY A 6 -2.73 7.78 -6.95
CA GLY A 6 -2.12 7.26 -8.18
C GLY A 6 -1.62 5.81 -8.08
N ILE A 7 -2.11 5.05 -7.10
CA ILE A 7 -1.80 3.63 -6.88
C ILE A 7 -3.05 2.75 -7.13
N PRO A 8 -2.91 1.43 -7.29
CA PRO A 8 -4.05 0.51 -7.34
C PRO A 8 -5.02 0.67 -6.15
N ASN A 9 -6.30 0.38 -6.36
CA ASN A 9 -7.35 0.53 -5.34
C ASN A 9 -7.84 -0.84 -4.84
N ARG A 10 -8.78 -0.87 -3.89
CA ARG A 10 -9.38 -2.11 -3.36
C ARG A 10 -9.87 -3.09 -4.43
N ARG A 11 -10.43 -2.59 -5.54
CA ARG A 11 -10.88 -3.45 -6.64
C ARG A 11 -9.71 -4.13 -7.34
N ALA A 12 -8.61 -3.40 -7.54
CA ALA A 12 -7.39 -3.95 -8.12
C ALA A 12 -6.75 -4.98 -7.17
N TYR A 13 -6.73 -4.72 -5.86
CA TYR A 13 -6.28 -5.72 -4.85
C TYR A 13 -6.98 -7.07 -5.03
N SER A 14 -8.31 -7.08 -5.12
CA SER A 14 -9.08 -8.32 -5.30
C SER A 14 -8.78 -9.05 -6.61
N ALA A 15 -8.34 -8.34 -7.65
CA ALA A 15 -8.00 -8.93 -8.94
C ALA A 15 -6.54 -9.41 -9.00
N ASP A 16 -5.62 -8.63 -8.43
CA ASP A 16 -4.18 -8.78 -8.63
C ASP A 16 -3.56 -9.69 -7.56
N TYR A 17 -4.01 -9.60 -6.31
CA TYR A 17 -3.43 -10.33 -5.17
C TYR A 17 -3.41 -11.87 -5.32
N PRO A 18 -4.45 -12.54 -5.87
CA PRO A 18 -4.39 -13.98 -6.09
C PRO A 18 -3.16 -14.41 -6.90
N SER A 19 -2.78 -13.64 -7.93
CA SER A 19 -1.60 -13.94 -8.75
C SER A 19 -0.28 -13.87 -7.96
N PHE A 20 -0.18 -12.98 -6.98
CA PHE A 20 0.98 -12.89 -6.10
C PHE A 20 1.11 -14.13 -5.21
N VAL A 21 -0.02 -14.60 -4.65
CA VAL A 21 -0.07 -15.79 -3.80
C VAL A 21 0.25 -17.05 -4.61
N GLU A 22 -0.33 -17.18 -5.80
CA GLU A 22 -0.18 -18.33 -6.69
C GLU A 22 1.15 -18.36 -7.46
N ALA A 23 1.90 -17.24 -7.49
CA ALA A 23 3.21 -17.19 -8.15
C ALA A 23 4.12 -18.33 -7.65
N ALA A 24 4.85 -18.95 -8.58
CA ALA A 24 5.77 -20.04 -8.25
C ALA A 24 6.77 -19.65 -7.15
N ASP A 25 7.20 -20.63 -6.38
CA ASP A 25 8.25 -20.45 -5.37
C ASP A 25 9.58 -20.15 -6.07
N ASP A 26 10.13 -18.99 -5.77
CA ASP A 26 11.41 -18.48 -6.24
C ASP A 26 12.46 -18.46 -5.11
N GLY A 27 12.14 -19.06 -3.96
CA GLY A 27 12.98 -19.07 -2.76
C GLY A 27 12.93 -17.78 -1.95
N LEU A 28 12.02 -16.86 -2.26
CA LEU A 28 11.78 -15.64 -1.48
C LEU A 28 10.59 -15.80 -0.54
N ILE A 29 10.62 -15.06 0.57
CA ILE A 29 9.54 -14.97 1.55
C ILE A 29 8.50 -14.00 1.01
N LYS A 30 7.26 -14.48 0.85
CA LYS A 30 6.10 -13.64 0.54
C LYS A 30 5.57 -13.01 1.82
N SER A 31 5.51 -11.69 1.86
CA SER A 31 5.03 -10.90 2.99
C SER A 31 3.84 -10.05 2.57
N VAL A 32 2.87 -9.89 3.47
CA VAL A 32 1.74 -8.97 3.30
C VAL A 32 1.61 -8.10 4.54
N GLY A 33 1.41 -6.80 4.34
CA GLY A 33 1.25 -5.83 5.40
C GLY A 33 0.08 -4.91 5.15
N ILE A 34 -0.58 -4.50 6.24
CA ILE A 34 -1.62 -3.48 6.23
C ILE A 34 -1.14 -2.33 7.10
N MET A 35 -1.29 -1.12 6.59
CA MET A 35 -0.92 0.13 7.23
C MET A 35 -2.17 1.01 7.35
N ASP A 36 -2.37 1.59 8.52
CA ASP A 36 -3.39 2.59 8.80
C ASP A 36 -2.69 3.87 9.31
N ILE A 37 -3.21 5.04 8.97
CA ILE A 37 -2.61 6.32 9.40
C ILE A 37 -3.21 6.72 10.74
N ASP A 38 -2.41 6.64 11.80
CA ASP A 38 -2.84 7.01 13.15
C ASP A 38 -3.42 8.43 13.21
N ASN A 39 -4.60 8.56 13.82
CA ASN A 39 -5.28 9.83 14.08
C ASN A 39 -5.55 10.68 12.83
N PHE A 40 -5.71 10.08 11.65
CA PHE A 40 -5.90 10.83 10.39
C PHE A 40 -7.14 11.72 10.42
N LYS A 41 -8.23 11.28 11.05
CA LYS A 41 -9.41 12.14 11.28
C LYS A 41 -9.07 13.40 12.07
N ALA A 42 -8.34 13.28 13.17
CA ALA A 42 -7.96 14.44 13.99
C ALA A 42 -7.02 15.39 13.22
N TYR A 43 -6.15 14.86 12.38
CA TYR A 43 -5.34 15.64 11.46
C TYR A 43 -6.22 16.43 10.47
N ASN A 44 -7.19 15.77 9.83
CA ASN A 44 -8.14 16.42 8.92
C ASN A 44 -8.99 17.48 9.62
N ASP A 45 -9.46 17.21 10.83
CA ASP A 45 -10.25 18.17 11.61
C ASP A 45 -9.42 19.42 11.95
N ARG A 46 -8.09 19.29 12.11
CA ARG A 46 -7.17 20.40 12.41
C ARG A 46 -6.67 21.16 11.18
N TYR A 47 -6.39 20.47 10.07
CA TYR A 47 -5.69 21.03 8.90
C TYR A 47 -6.52 21.02 7.62
N GLY A 48 -7.72 20.44 7.66
CA GLY A 48 -8.63 20.31 6.53
C GLY A 48 -8.33 19.11 5.63
N HIS A 49 -9.36 18.63 4.92
CA HIS A 49 -9.26 17.48 4.02
C HIS A 49 -8.22 17.66 2.91
N ALA A 50 -8.02 18.88 2.40
CA ALA A 50 -7.00 19.16 1.39
C ALA A 50 -5.58 18.84 1.91
N ALA A 51 -5.31 19.06 3.20
CA ALA A 51 -4.04 18.69 3.81
C ALA A 51 -3.93 17.16 3.98
N GLY A 52 -5.02 16.48 4.36
CA GLY A 52 -5.06 15.02 4.41
C GLY A 52 -4.80 14.38 3.05
N ASP A 53 -5.37 14.93 1.99
CA ASP A 53 -5.15 14.49 0.62
C ASP A 53 -3.67 14.55 0.21
N LEU A 54 -2.93 15.56 0.69
CA LEU A 54 -1.49 15.66 0.47
C LEU A 54 -0.73 14.55 1.21
N VAL A 55 -1.11 14.26 2.46
CA VAL A 55 -0.52 13.16 3.25
C VAL A 55 -0.74 11.83 2.55
N LEU A 56 -1.97 11.55 2.11
CA LEU A 56 -2.31 10.31 1.40
C LEU A 56 -1.52 10.16 0.10
N ARG A 57 -1.36 11.23 -0.68
CA ARG A 57 -0.51 11.24 -1.89
C ARG A 57 0.95 10.94 -1.57
N GLN A 58 1.49 11.55 -0.53
CA GLN A 58 2.88 11.33 -0.12
C GLN A 58 3.11 9.89 0.32
N ILE A 59 2.21 9.32 1.13
CA ILE A 59 2.30 7.92 1.57
C ILE A 59 2.21 6.97 0.37
N GLY A 60 1.26 7.18 -0.55
CA GLY A 60 1.17 6.38 -1.77
C GLY A 60 2.47 6.41 -2.58
N SER A 61 3.07 7.60 -2.74
CA SER A 61 4.36 7.75 -3.43
C SER A 61 5.52 7.10 -2.70
N LEU A 62 5.57 7.19 -1.37
CA LEU A 62 6.61 6.59 -0.54
C LEU A 62 6.56 5.07 -0.63
N LEU A 63 5.38 4.47 -0.43
CA LEU A 63 5.18 3.03 -0.55
C LEU A 63 5.56 2.54 -1.96
N ARG A 64 5.11 3.25 -3.00
CA ARG A 64 5.45 2.88 -4.39
C ARG A 64 6.94 2.97 -4.69
N GLY A 65 7.65 3.94 -4.13
CA GLY A 65 9.10 4.12 -4.35
C GLY A 65 9.98 3.15 -3.55
N LYS A 66 9.41 2.49 -2.55
CA LYS A 66 10.09 1.53 -1.70
C LYS A 66 9.92 0.08 -2.15
N LEU A 67 8.86 -0.18 -2.91
CA LEU A 67 8.50 -1.50 -3.43
C LEU A 67 9.11 -1.72 -4.82
N SER A 68 9.49 -2.96 -5.11
CA SER A 68 9.97 -3.38 -6.42
C SER A 68 8.82 -3.45 -7.44
N PRO A 69 9.10 -3.50 -8.76
CA PRO A 69 8.05 -3.62 -9.78
C PRO A 69 7.16 -4.86 -9.64
N GLU A 70 7.68 -5.94 -9.05
CA GLU A 70 6.96 -7.20 -8.81
C GLU A 70 6.14 -7.19 -7.51
N ASP A 71 6.40 -6.21 -6.64
CA ASP A 71 5.66 -6.01 -5.42
C ASP A 71 4.37 -5.21 -5.70
N MET A 72 3.40 -5.36 -4.82
CA MET A 72 2.09 -4.76 -4.95
C MET A 72 1.81 -3.76 -3.84
N VAL A 73 1.11 -2.68 -4.19
CA VAL A 73 0.59 -1.69 -3.23
C VAL A 73 -0.80 -1.26 -3.63
N PHE A 74 -1.68 -1.14 -2.65
CA PHE A 74 -3.07 -0.77 -2.83
C PHE A 74 -3.52 0.21 -1.77
N ARG A 75 -4.39 1.15 -2.14
CA ARG A 75 -5.24 1.85 -1.17
C ARG A 75 -6.56 1.10 -1.05
N ILE A 76 -6.81 0.53 0.13
CA ILE A 76 -7.96 -0.34 0.37
C ILE A 76 -9.10 0.35 1.14
N GLY A 77 -8.81 1.47 1.79
CA GLY A 77 -9.78 2.27 2.55
C GLY A 77 -9.50 3.78 2.46
N GLY A 78 -10.05 4.52 3.42
CA GLY A 78 -9.88 5.98 3.51
C GLY A 78 -8.42 6.35 3.79
N GLU A 79 -7.85 5.79 4.85
CA GLU A 79 -6.46 5.96 5.26
C GLU A 79 -5.67 4.63 5.30
N GLU A 80 -6.30 3.55 4.85
CA GLU A 80 -5.74 2.19 4.88
C GLU A 80 -5.02 1.83 3.57
N PHE A 81 -3.78 1.37 3.70
CA PHE A 81 -2.93 0.88 2.62
C PHE A 81 -2.58 -0.59 2.86
N LEU A 82 -2.44 -1.34 1.78
CA LEU A 82 -1.96 -2.73 1.80
C LEU A 82 -0.78 -2.84 0.85
N PHE A 83 0.25 -3.58 1.27
CA PHE A 83 1.34 -3.96 0.40
C PHE A 83 1.59 -5.46 0.48
N ALA A 84 2.09 -6.02 -0.62
CA ALA A 84 2.55 -7.39 -0.69
C ALA A 84 3.91 -7.39 -1.40
N CYS A 85 4.91 -8.02 -0.80
CA CYS A 85 6.27 -8.01 -1.32
C CYS A 85 6.99 -9.33 -1.12
N LYS A 86 8.05 -9.56 -1.91
CA LYS A 86 8.94 -10.71 -1.75
C LYS A 86 10.31 -10.28 -1.27
N THR A 87 10.80 -10.90 -0.20
CA THR A 87 12.11 -10.57 0.39
C THR A 87 12.93 -11.82 0.71
N ARG A 88 14.24 -11.66 0.93
CA ARG A 88 15.11 -12.78 1.35
C ARG A 88 14.94 -13.09 2.83
N GLU A 89 14.80 -12.05 3.63
CA GLU A 89 14.52 -12.15 5.06
C GLU A 89 13.19 -11.45 5.38
N ALA A 90 12.42 -12.00 6.31
CA ALA A 90 11.14 -11.41 6.70
C ALA A 90 11.31 -9.99 7.29
N ALA A 91 12.47 -9.71 7.91
CA ALA A 91 12.80 -8.40 8.46
C ALA A 91 13.01 -7.31 7.39
N ASP A 92 13.25 -7.69 6.14
CA ASP A 92 13.39 -6.76 5.02
C ASP A 92 12.04 -6.37 4.41
N ALA A 93 10.94 -7.00 4.87
CA ALA A 93 9.60 -6.64 4.42
C ALA A 93 9.32 -5.16 4.78
N LEU A 94 8.77 -4.45 3.80
CA LEU A 94 8.81 -3.00 3.77
C LEU A 94 7.97 -2.30 4.84
#